data_AF-Q2SSK5-F1
#
_entry.id   AF-Q2SSK5-F1
#
_cell.length_a   1.000
_cell.length_b   1.000
_cell.length_c   1.000
_cell.angle_alpha   90.00
_cell.angle_beta   90.00
_cell.angle_gamma   90.00
#
_symmetry.space_group_name_H-M   'P 1'
#
loop_
_entity.id
_entity.type
_entity.pdbx_description
1 polymer ?
#
loop_
_entity_poly.entity_id
_entity_poly.type
_entity_poly.pdbx_seq_one_letter_code
_entity_poly.pdbx_strand_id
1 'polypeptide(L)'
;MKKLLTIFGSISLISMTSIRSIACKNINKSEKEEPSNKEKDKNKQGDDNKEINENSEQPKRTKEENFGLIKKYGAEVFSLLESLKDKFEELYKKPENSELLKLATDIVQLYQKLDGLTTINEFEKKFKSEYEKNKSSSKSFDEFSNELFEQWHKAVTEYEKQKDSILKILKQ
;
A
#
# COMPACT_ATOMS: atom_id res chain seq x y z
N MET A 1 -29.33 -7.17 0.07
CA MET A 1 -28.05 -6.45 -0.12
C MET A 1 -26.90 -7.14 0.62
N LYS A 2 -26.42 -8.33 0.20
CA LYS A 2 -25.35 -9.06 0.92
C LYS A 2 -24.33 -9.82 0.04
N LYS A 3 -24.44 -9.78 -1.29
CA LYS A 3 -23.63 -10.66 -2.17
C LYS A 3 -22.25 -10.09 -2.56
N LEU A 4 -22.01 -8.79 -2.43
CA LEU A 4 -20.71 -8.18 -2.72
C LEU A 4 -19.71 -8.38 -1.58
N LEU A 5 -20.16 -8.43 -0.32
CA LEU A 5 -19.28 -8.65 0.85
C LEU A 5 -18.57 -10.01 0.81
N THR A 6 -19.15 -11.02 0.16
CA THR A 6 -18.59 -12.39 0.18
C THR A 6 -17.37 -12.54 -0.74
N ILE A 7 -17.26 -11.76 -1.82
CA ILE A 7 -16.11 -11.83 -2.73
C ILE A 7 -14.87 -11.12 -2.14
N PHE A 8 -15.08 -10.15 -1.25
CA PHE A 8 -14.01 -9.41 -0.57
C PHE A 8 -13.60 -10.01 0.79
N GLY A 9 -14.22 -11.11 1.22
CA GLY A 9 -14.06 -11.70 2.55
C GLY A 9 -12.83 -12.59 2.76
N SER A 10 -12.03 -12.86 1.74
CA SER A 10 -10.84 -13.72 1.83
C SER A 10 -9.55 -12.91 1.67
N ILE A 11 -9.28 -12.02 2.62
CA ILE A 11 -7.96 -11.41 2.78
C ILE A 11 -7.13 -12.35 3.65
N SER A 12 -6.64 -13.45 3.08
CA SER A 12 -5.37 -13.98 3.58
C SER A 12 -4.35 -12.86 3.39
N LEU A 13 -3.64 -12.50 4.46
CA LEU A 13 -2.46 -11.65 4.37
C LEU A 13 -1.63 -12.14 3.19
N ILE A 14 -1.57 -11.36 2.12
CA ILE A 14 -0.56 -11.56 1.09
C ILE A 14 0.74 -11.15 1.77
N SER A 15 1.38 -12.09 2.46
CA SER A 15 2.79 -11.98 2.77
C SER A 15 3.48 -11.92 1.42
N MET A 16 3.79 -10.72 0.95
CA MET A 16 4.67 -10.57 -0.21
C MET A 16 5.98 -11.22 0.18
N THR A 17 6.20 -12.44 -0.31
CA THR A 17 7.51 -13.05 -0.34
C THR A 17 8.35 -12.16 -1.23
N SER A 18 9.14 -11.28 -0.61
CA SER A 18 10.17 -10.52 -1.31
C SER A 18 11.04 -11.52 -2.05
N ILE A 19 10.93 -11.55 -3.38
CA ILE A 19 11.83 -12.32 -4.23
C ILE A 19 13.22 -11.71 -4.02
N ARG A 20 14.03 -12.33 -3.15
CA ARG A 20 15.46 -12.08 -3.15
C ARG A 20 15.97 -12.59 -4.49
N SER A 21 16.27 -11.67 -5.39
CA SER A 21 17.07 -11.97 -6.57
C SER A 21 18.40 -12.54 -6.08
N ILE A 22 18.54 -13.86 -6.15
CA ILE A 22 19.82 -14.53 -5.91
C ILE A 22 20.71 -14.12 -7.10
N ALA A 23 21.55 -13.11 -6.89
CA ALA A 23 22.68 -12.89 -7.76
C ALA A 23 23.59 -14.11 -7.61
N CYS A 24 23.50 -15.06 -8.55
CA CYS A 24 24.44 -16.16 -8.69
C CYS A 24 25.82 -15.59 -9.05
N LYS A 25 26.55 -15.10 -8.05
CA LYS A 25 27.96 -14.80 -8.18
C LYS A 25 28.70 -16.14 -8.11
N ASN A 26 29.25 -16.51 -9.25
CA ASN A 26 30.11 -17.67 -9.46
C ASN A 26 31.38 -17.49 -8.60
N ILE A 27 31.56 -18.29 -7.55
CA ILE A 27 32.75 -18.23 -6.68
C ILE A 27 33.61 -19.45 -6.99
N ASN A 28 34.64 -19.24 -7.80
CA ASN A 28 35.83 -20.06 -7.77
C ASN A 28 36.89 -19.35 -6.91
N LYS A 29 37.24 -20.03 -5.80
CA LYS A 29 38.51 -20.02 -5.03
C LYS A 29 39.22 -18.70 -4.75
N SER A 30 39.40 -18.40 -3.47
CA SER A 30 40.67 -18.60 -2.72
C SER A 30 40.67 -17.82 -1.40
N GLU A 31 40.95 -18.54 -0.31
CA GLU A 31 41.74 -18.16 0.89
C GLU A 31 42.35 -16.74 0.89
N LYS A 32 42.36 -15.93 1.96
CA LYS A 32 42.74 -16.23 3.36
C LYS A 32 42.61 -14.95 4.24
N GLU A 33 42.52 -15.18 5.56
CA GLU A 33 43.02 -14.38 6.70
C GLU A 33 42.41 -13.00 7.06
N GLU A 34 41.74 -12.99 8.22
CA GLU A 34 41.49 -11.88 9.17
C GLU A 34 42.76 -11.60 10.02
N PRO A 35 42.82 -10.65 11.01
CA PRO A 35 41.88 -9.58 11.41
C PRO A 35 42.60 -8.23 11.80
N SER A 36 41.85 -7.33 12.47
CA SER A 36 42.29 -6.15 13.29
C SER A 36 42.20 -4.81 12.55
N ASN A 37 41.60 -3.73 13.05
CA ASN A 37 41.59 -3.20 14.41
C ASN A 37 40.36 -2.28 14.65
N LYS A 38 39.91 -2.21 15.91
CA LYS A 38 38.90 -1.26 16.42
C LYS A 38 39.55 0.09 16.75
N GLU A 39 38.90 1.21 16.41
CA GLU A 39 38.79 2.43 17.25
C GLU A 39 37.80 3.41 16.56
N LYS A 40 36.57 3.54 17.06
CA LYS A 40 36.09 4.67 17.87
C LYS A 40 36.55 6.05 17.38
N ASP A 41 35.62 6.81 16.80
CA ASP A 41 35.42 8.17 17.29
C ASP A 41 34.00 8.70 17.09
N LYS A 42 33.55 9.48 18.07
CA LYS A 42 32.20 10.05 18.19
C LYS A 42 32.14 11.39 17.43
N ASN A 43 31.19 11.54 16.52
CA ASN A 43 30.60 12.84 16.14
C ASN A 43 29.10 12.77 16.44
N LYS A 44 28.58 13.54 17.40
CA LYS A 44 28.07 14.91 17.23
C LYS A 44 26.91 15.01 16.24
N GLN A 45 25.78 15.41 16.83
CA GLN A 45 24.82 16.36 16.31
C GLN A 45 23.78 15.81 15.32
N GLY A 46 22.52 16.11 15.63
CA GLY A 46 21.38 15.68 14.84
C GLY A 46 21.47 16.19 13.42
N ASP A 47 20.95 15.39 12.51
CA ASP A 47 20.53 15.87 11.21
C ASP A 47 19.44 14.94 10.68
N ASP A 48 18.47 15.58 10.05
CA ASP A 48 17.36 14.99 9.33
C ASP A 48 17.88 13.98 8.32
N ASN A 49 17.77 12.69 8.60
CA ASN A 49 18.17 11.67 7.63
C ASN A 49 17.04 11.45 6.61
N LYS A 50 16.94 12.45 5.75
CA LYS A 50 16.32 12.43 4.44
C LYS A 50 17.17 11.53 3.54
N GLU A 51 17.02 10.20 3.65
CA GLU A 51 17.49 9.31 2.60
C GLU A 51 16.54 9.43 1.40
N ILE A 52 16.92 10.34 0.51
CA ILE A 52 16.45 10.43 -0.86
C ILE A 52 16.97 9.17 -1.56
N ASN A 53 16.06 8.23 -1.82
CA ASN A 53 16.32 7.11 -2.71
C ASN A 53 15.71 7.41 -4.10
N GLU A 54 16.40 6.95 -5.12
CA GLU A 54 16.46 7.50 -6.48
C GLU A 54 15.17 7.35 -7.32
N ASN A 55 14.90 8.37 -8.15
CA ASN A 55 14.24 8.29 -9.47
C ASN A 55 12.90 7.56 -9.61
N SER A 56 11.91 8.01 -8.85
CA SER A 56 10.61 8.30 -9.45
C SER A 56 10.06 9.56 -8.82
N GLU A 57 9.54 10.49 -9.62
CA GLU A 57 8.93 11.74 -9.17
C GLU A 57 7.56 11.42 -8.54
N GLN A 58 7.56 10.57 -7.50
CA GLN A 58 6.37 10.26 -6.75
C GLN A 58 5.93 11.54 -6.03
N PRO A 59 4.66 11.95 -6.17
CA PRO A 59 4.19 13.17 -5.55
C PRO A 59 4.38 13.10 -4.04
N LYS A 60 5.11 14.04 -3.45
CA LYS A 60 5.20 14.12 -1.99
C LYS A 60 3.84 14.52 -1.44
N ARG A 61 3.21 13.64 -0.67
CA ARG A 61 1.91 13.85 -0.03
C ARG A 61 1.96 13.55 1.45
N THR A 62 1.16 14.27 2.22
CA THR A 62 0.94 13.93 3.63
C THR A 62 -0.05 12.75 3.77
N LYS A 63 -0.10 12.15 4.96
CA LYS A 63 -1.09 11.11 5.27
C LYS A 63 -2.53 11.63 5.19
N GLU A 64 -2.76 12.89 5.58
CA GLU A 64 -4.05 13.59 5.48
C GLU A 64 -4.49 13.74 4.02
N GLU A 65 -3.56 14.11 3.14
CA GLU A 65 -3.85 14.24 1.71
C GLU A 65 -4.21 12.88 1.10
N ASN A 66 -3.40 11.84 1.38
CA ASN A 66 -3.71 10.49 0.91
C ASN A 66 -5.06 9.98 1.46
N PHE A 67 -5.38 10.25 2.73
CA PHE A 67 -6.70 9.94 3.31
C PHE A 67 -7.84 10.60 2.53
N GLY A 68 -7.71 11.90 2.24
CA GLY A 68 -8.70 12.64 1.45
C GLY A 68 -8.84 12.09 0.03
N LEU A 69 -7.73 11.76 -0.62
CA LEU A 69 -7.72 11.19 -1.97
C LEU A 69 -8.33 9.80 -2.02
N ILE A 70 -8.03 8.91 -1.07
CA ILE A 70 -8.66 7.59 -0.97
C ILE A 70 -10.17 7.74 -0.83
N LYS A 71 -10.65 8.66 0.02
CA LYS A 71 -12.08 8.90 0.17
C LYS A 71 -12.73 9.41 -1.11
N LYS A 72 -12.08 10.37 -1.79
CA LYS A 72 -12.55 10.95 -3.05
C LYS A 72 -12.62 9.90 -4.15
N TYR A 73 -11.50 9.23 -4.43
CA TYR A 73 -11.39 8.25 -5.51
C TYR A 73 -12.19 6.99 -5.20
N GLY A 74 -12.19 6.53 -3.96
CA GLY A 74 -12.96 5.38 -3.55
C GLY A 74 -14.46 5.60 -3.67
N ALA A 75 -14.99 6.77 -3.34
CA ALA A 75 -16.40 7.09 -3.56
C ALA A 75 -16.75 7.10 -5.06
N GLU A 76 -15.94 7.75 -5.90
CA GLU A 76 -16.12 7.78 -7.36
C GLU A 76 -16.11 6.37 -7.96
N VAL A 77 -15.08 5.59 -7.65
CA VAL A 77 -14.89 4.24 -8.19
C VAL A 77 -15.95 3.28 -7.66
N PHE A 78 -16.30 3.35 -6.36
CA PHE A 78 -17.34 2.51 -5.77
C PHE A 78 -18.68 2.70 -6.47
N SER A 79 -19.08 3.95 -6.72
CA SER A 79 -20.32 4.25 -7.43
C SER A 79 -20.32 3.69 -8.86
N LEU A 80 -19.20 3.79 -9.57
CA LEU A 80 -19.09 3.24 -10.93
C LEU A 80 -19.10 1.71 -10.93
N LEU A 81 -18.37 1.07 -10.01
CA LEU A 81 -18.38 -0.39 -9.87
C LEU A 81 -19.75 -0.94 -9.50
N GLU A 82 -20.49 -0.23 -8.64
CA GLU A 82 -21.86 -0.61 -8.30
C GLU A 82 -22.78 -0.58 -9.54
N SER A 83 -22.62 0.41 -10.42
CA SER A 83 -23.37 0.48 -11.68
C SER A 83 -23.01 -0.65 -12.67
N LEU A 84 -21.79 -1.19 -12.57
CA LEU A 84 -21.27 -2.26 -13.42
C LEU A 84 -21.40 -3.66 -12.83
N LYS A 85 -22.03 -3.80 -11.66
CA LYS A 85 -22.03 -5.03 -10.86
C LYS A 85 -22.32 -6.31 -11.66
N ASP A 86 -23.26 -6.27 -12.60
CA ASP A 86 -23.67 -7.44 -13.37
C ASP A 86 -22.67 -7.80 -14.49
N LYS A 87 -21.85 -6.84 -14.94
CA LYS A 87 -20.85 -7.00 -16.00
C LYS A 87 -19.41 -7.02 -15.49
N PHE A 88 -19.20 -6.73 -14.21
CA PHE A 88 -17.87 -6.57 -13.63
C PHE A 88 -17.00 -7.81 -13.81
N GLU A 89 -17.55 -9.00 -13.57
CA GLU A 89 -16.85 -10.27 -13.73
C GLU A 89 -16.37 -10.50 -15.18
N GLU A 90 -17.17 -10.11 -16.16
CA GLU A 90 -16.82 -10.21 -17.59
C GLU A 90 -15.72 -9.22 -17.96
N LEU A 91 -15.80 -7.98 -17.44
CA LEU A 91 -14.78 -6.97 -17.64
C LEU A 91 -13.44 -7.36 -16.97
N TYR A 92 -13.50 -7.97 -15.79
CA TYR A 92 -12.32 -8.39 -15.02
C TYR A 92 -11.56 -9.56 -15.66
N LYS A 93 -12.27 -10.46 -16.35
CA LYS A 93 -11.67 -11.59 -17.07
C LYS A 93 -10.85 -11.19 -18.30
N LYS A 94 -11.04 -9.99 -18.82
CA LYS A 94 -10.26 -9.45 -19.94
C LYS A 94 -8.84 -9.11 -19.47
N PRO A 95 -7.78 -9.74 -20.00
CA PRO A 95 -6.41 -9.51 -19.56
C PRO A 95 -5.97 -8.05 -19.64
N GLU A 96 -6.47 -7.31 -20.62
CA GLU A 96 -6.18 -5.88 -20.79
C GLU A 96 -6.77 -4.98 -19.68
N ASN A 97 -7.76 -5.48 -18.93
CA ASN A 97 -8.46 -4.73 -17.88
C ASN A 97 -8.08 -5.17 -16.46
N SER A 98 -7.56 -6.38 -16.28
CA SER A 98 -7.45 -7.02 -14.96
C SER A 98 -6.63 -6.19 -13.96
N GLU A 99 -5.45 -5.71 -14.36
CA GLU A 99 -4.60 -4.87 -13.51
C GLU A 99 -5.24 -3.51 -13.21
N LEU A 100 -5.92 -2.90 -14.19
CA LEU A 100 -6.62 -1.62 -14.02
C LEU A 100 -7.80 -1.75 -13.04
N LEU A 101 -8.58 -2.83 -13.18
CA LEU A 101 -9.71 -3.11 -12.30
C LEU A 101 -9.26 -3.56 -10.91
N LYS A 102 -8.08 -4.18 -10.79
CA LYS A 102 -7.45 -4.45 -9.51
C LYS A 102 -7.09 -3.14 -8.78
N LEU A 103 -6.44 -2.18 -9.44
CA LEU A 103 -6.15 -0.86 -8.86
C LEU A 103 -7.44 -0.14 -8.41
N ALA A 104 -8.50 -0.21 -9.23
CA ALA A 104 -9.81 0.33 -8.86
C ALA A 104 -10.37 -0.34 -7.59
N THR A 105 -10.24 -1.66 -7.51
CA THR A 105 -10.70 -2.46 -6.37
C THR A 105 -9.88 -2.16 -5.12
N ASP A 106 -8.57 -2.01 -5.22
CA ASP A 106 -7.68 -1.67 -4.10
C ASP A 106 -8.08 -0.32 -3.47
N ILE A 107 -8.36 0.69 -4.31
CA ILE A 107 -8.84 2.01 -3.85
C ILE A 107 -10.20 1.90 -3.13
N VAL A 108 -11.13 1.10 -3.65
CA VAL A 108 -12.43 0.89 -3.01
C VAL A 108 -12.30 0.16 -1.68
N GLN A 109 -11.42 -0.84 -1.58
CA GLN A 109 -11.16 -1.55 -0.32
C GLN A 109 -10.57 -0.61 0.73
N LEU A 110 -9.63 0.26 0.34
CA LEU A 110 -9.11 1.29 1.24
C LEU A 110 -10.24 2.22 1.69
N TYR A 111 -11.06 2.73 0.77
CA TYR A 111 -12.20 3.58 1.10
C TYR A 111 -13.19 2.94 2.09
N GLN A 112 -13.52 1.66 1.90
CA GLN A 112 -14.41 0.94 2.83
C GLN A 112 -13.81 0.81 4.23
N LYS A 113 -12.49 0.69 4.37
CA LYS A 113 -11.83 0.73 5.69
C LYS A 113 -11.91 2.10 6.36
N LEU A 114 -12.08 3.16 5.56
CA LEU A 114 -12.28 4.53 6.03
C LEU A 114 -13.75 4.89 6.26
N ASP A 115 -14.67 3.95 6.06
CA ASP A 115 -16.10 4.21 6.15
C ASP A 115 -16.49 4.74 7.54
N GLY A 116 -17.35 5.76 7.55
CA GLY A 116 -17.77 6.47 8.75
C GLY A 116 -16.69 7.35 9.42
N LEU A 117 -15.45 7.38 8.93
CA LEU A 117 -14.37 8.20 9.49
C LEU A 117 -14.24 9.51 8.72
N THR A 118 -14.20 10.65 9.42
CA THR A 118 -14.15 11.97 8.79
C THR A 118 -12.73 12.52 8.70
N THR A 119 -11.85 12.15 9.63
CA THR A 119 -10.46 12.63 9.69
C THR A 119 -9.45 11.50 9.89
N ILE A 120 -8.19 11.76 9.53
CA ILE A 120 -7.09 10.84 9.80
C ILE A 120 -6.89 10.59 11.31
N ASN A 121 -7.14 11.60 12.14
CA ASN A 121 -6.99 11.47 13.60
C ASN A 121 -8.03 10.52 14.20
N GLU A 122 -9.25 10.52 13.68
CA GLU A 122 -10.29 9.54 14.06
C GLU A 122 -9.88 8.13 13.64
N PHE A 123 -9.35 7.99 12.42
CA PHE A 123 -8.80 6.74 11.94
C PHE A 123 -7.69 6.22 12.88
N GLU A 124 -6.67 7.02 13.15
CA GLU A 124 -5.53 6.61 14.00
C GLU A 124 -5.97 6.23 15.40
N LYS A 125 -6.90 6.98 16.02
CA LYS A 125 -7.42 6.66 17.36
C LYS A 125 -8.18 5.32 17.38
N LYS A 126 -9.10 5.13 16.43
CA LYS A 126 -9.89 3.89 16.32
C LYS A 126 -8.97 2.70 16.05
N PHE A 127 -8.08 2.87 15.08
CA PHE A 127 -7.18 1.83 14.61
C PHE A 127 -6.13 1.46 15.66
N LYS A 128 -5.58 2.42 16.40
CA LYS A 128 -4.71 2.15 17.56
C LYS A 128 -5.42 1.35 18.64
N SER A 129 -6.65 1.72 18.99
CA SER A 129 -7.43 0.97 19.98
C SER A 129 -7.69 -0.48 19.54
N GLU A 130 -8.02 -0.69 18.27
CA GLU A 130 -8.24 -2.04 17.70
C GLU A 130 -6.94 -2.84 17.65
N TYR A 131 -5.83 -2.21 17.26
CA TYR A 131 -4.50 -2.84 17.22
C TYR A 131 -4.03 -3.30 18.60
N GLU A 132 -4.15 -2.43 19.61
CA GLU A 132 -3.74 -2.74 20.99
C GLU A 132 -4.56 -3.87 21.61
N LYS A 133 -5.87 -3.94 21.31
CA LYS A 133 -6.76 -5.02 21.77
C LYS A 133 -6.41 -6.39 21.17
N ASN A 134 -5.93 -6.40 19.94
CA ASN A 134 -5.68 -7.62 19.17
C ASN A 134 -4.19 -7.93 18.98
N LYS A 135 -3.33 -7.31 19.80
CA LYS A 135 -1.88 -7.36 19.63
C LYS A 135 -1.34 -8.77 19.82
N SER A 136 -1.14 -9.47 18.72
CA SER A 136 -0.40 -10.74 18.64
C SER A 136 1.01 -10.57 18.06
N SER A 137 1.29 -9.41 17.45
CA SER A 137 2.57 -9.12 16.80
C SER A 137 3.56 -8.45 17.75
N SER A 138 4.86 -8.75 17.59
CA SER A 138 5.96 -8.04 18.24
C SER A 138 6.13 -6.60 17.76
N LYS A 139 5.51 -6.26 16.62
CA LYS A 139 5.60 -4.95 16.00
C LYS A 139 5.02 -3.84 16.90
N SER A 140 5.56 -2.64 16.78
CA SER A 140 4.95 -1.45 17.40
C SER A 140 3.78 -0.93 16.56
N PHE A 141 2.86 -0.19 17.18
CA PHE A 141 1.79 0.48 16.44
C PHE A 141 2.36 1.47 15.42
N ASP A 142 3.38 2.24 15.81
CA ASP A 142 3.97 3.27 14.94
C ASP A 142 4.57 2.63 13.67
N GLU A 143 5.34 1.56 13.84
CA GLU A 143 5.95 0.83 12.71
C GLU A 143 4.88 0.16 11.83
N PHE A 144 3.79 -0.34 12.40
CA PHE A 144 2.64 -0.85 11.64
C PHE A 144 1.91 0.26 10.89
N SER A 145 1.66 1.40 11.54
CA SER A 145 0.95 2.54 10.95
C SER A 145 1.73 3.17 9.79
N ASN A 146 3.05 3.26 9.91
CA ASN A 146 3.91 3.76 8.84
C ASN A 146 3.80 2.86 7.60
N GLU A 147 3.89 1.54 7.75
CA GLU A 147 3.69 0.62 6.62
C GLU A 147 2.31 0.77 5.96
N LEU A 148 1.27 0.96 6.77
CA LEU A 148 -0.07 1.18 6.24
C LEU A 148 -0.13 2.47 5.41
N PHE A 149 0.45 3.57 5.90
CA PHE A 149 0.44 4.84 5.19
C PHE A 149 1.30 4.83 3.93
N GLU A 150 2.40 4.07 3.91
CA GLU A 150 3.16 3.80 2.70
C GLU A 150 2.34 3.02 1.66
N GLN A 151 1.57 2.02 2.10
CA GLN A 151 0.65 1.30 1.20
C GLN A 151 -0.42 2.21 0.62
N TRP A 152 -0.97 3.12 1.43
CA TRP A 152 -1.93 4.13 0.95
C TRP A 152 -1.32 5.05 -0.09
N HIS A 153 -0.11 5.55 0.20
CA HIS A 153 0.61 6.42 -0.71
C HIS A 153 0.85 5.74 -2.08
N LYS A 154 1.30 4.48 -2.05
CA LYS A 154 1.51 3.66 -3.25
C LYS A 154 0.19 3.43 -4.01
N ALA A 155 -0.88 3.04 -3.32
CA ALA A 155 -2.17 2.77 -3.95
C ALA A 155 -2.73 4.01 -4.65
N VAL A 156 -2.70 5.17 -3.99
CA VAL A 156 -3.13 6.45 -4.56
C VAL A 156 -2.28 6.80 -5.79
N THR A 157 -0.96 6.66 -5.68
CA THR A 157 -0.03 7.00 -6.76
C THR A 157 -0.23 6.12 -8.00
N GLU A 158 -0.35 4.80 -7.83
CA GLU A 158 -0.58 3.88 -8.95
C GLU A 158 -1.97 4.08 -9.58
N TYR A 159 -2.99 4.35 -8.76
CA TYR A 159 -4.32 4.68 -9.27
C TYR A 159 -4.29 5.95 -10.12
N GLU A 160 -3.64 7.02 -9.65
CA GLU A 160 -3.59 8.30 -10.39
C GLU A 160 -2.87 8.18 -11.72
N LYS A 161 -1.77 7.42 -11.78
CA LYS A 161 -1.07 7.13 -13.04
C LYS A 161 -1.96 6.50 -14.10
N GLN A 162 -2.93 5.70 -13.67
CA GLN A 162 -3.81 4.92 -14.54
C GLN A 162 -5.25 5.42 -14.55
N LYS A 163 -5.53 6.57 -13.91
CA LYS A 163 -6.89 7.02 -13.61
C LYS A 163 -7.78 7.09 -14.84
N ASP A 164 -7.30 7.70 -15.91
CA ASP A 164 -8.10 7.89 -17.13
C ASP A 164 -8.41 6.55 -17.81
N SER A 165 -7.44 5.64 -17.85
CA SER A 165 -7.62 4.27 -18.36
C SER A 165 -8.65 3.49 -17.53
N ILE A 166 -8.56 3.59 -16.20
CA ILE A 166 -9.51 2.98 -15.27
C ILE A 166 -10.92 3.54 -15.51
N LEU A 167 -11.07 4.86 -15.51
CA LEU A 167 -12.36 5.52 -15.69
C LEU A 167 -12.98 5.23 -17.06
N LYS A 168 -12.18 5.04 -18.10
CA LYS A 168 -12.66 4.63 -19.43
C LYS A 168 -13.29 3.23 -19.42
N ILE A 169 -12.77 2.30 -18.61
CA ILE A 169 -13.38 0.98 -18.44
C ILE A 169 -14.64 1.08 -17.59
N LEU A 170 -14.57 1.85 -16.50
CA LEU A 170 -15.64 1.93 -15.51
C LEU A 170 -16.89 2.71 -15.96
N LYS A 171 -16.81 3.48 -17.05
CA LYS A 171 -17.91 4.29 -17.58
C LYS A 171 -18.59 3.69 -18.83
N GLN A 172 -18.33 2.42 -19.14
CA GLN A 172 -18.94 1.69 -20.27
C GLN A 172 -20.35 1.17 -19.94
#